data_AF-A0A7J0ALL7-F1
#
_entry.id   AF-A0A7J0ALL7-F1
#
_cell.length_a   1.000
_cell.length_b   1.000
_cell.length_c   1.000
_cell.angle_alpha   90.00
_cell.angle_beta   90.00
_cell.angle_gamma   90.00
#
_symmetry.space_group_name_H-M   'P 1'
#
loop_
_entity.id
_entity.type
_entity.pdbx_description
1 polymer ?
#
loop_
_entity_poly.entity_id
_entity_poly.type
_entity_poly.pdbx_seq_one_letter_code
_entity_poly.pdbx_strand_id
1 'polypeptide(L)' 'MLGITIIAAPGVPGGAIMASLGLLSGMLGFSDADNAMMIALYIAMDSFGTACNITGDGAIAQIVERIFRRPTTSGTL' A
#
# COMPACT_ATOMS: atom_id res chain seq x y z
N MET A 1 17.97 2.07 0.37
CA MET A 1 17.51 3.47 0.39
C MET A 1 16.06 3.60 -0.08
N LEU A 2 15.69 3.03 -1.24
CA LEU A 2 14.29 3.05 -1.75
C LEU A 2 13.24 2.59 -0.72
N GLY A 3 13.49 1.51 0.02
CA GLY A 3 12.57 1.04 1.07
C GLY A 3 12.38 2.01 2.24
N ILE A 4 13.38 2.87 2.53
CA ILE A 4 13.30 3.86 3.62
C ILE A 4 12.50 5.07 3.15
N THR A 5 12.69 5.51 1.91
CA THR A 5 11.89 6.60 1.31
C THR A 5 10.42 6.23 1.16
N ILE A 6 10.10 4.95 0.98
CA ILE A 6 8.70 4.48 0.92
C ILE A 6 8.01 4.58 2.29
N ILE A 7 8.73 4.43 3.41
CA ILE A 7 8.16 4.63 4.76
C ILE A 7 7.79 6.11 4.99
N ALA A 8 8.55 7.02 4.40
CA ALA A 8 8.30 8.47 4.47
C ALA A 8 7.30 8.97 3.42
N ALA A 9 6.75 8.08 2.58
CA ALA A 9 5.83 8.48 1.52
C ALA A 9 4.51 8.99 2.10
N PRO A 10 3.98 10.13 1.61
CA PRO A 10 2.67 10.61 2.02
C PRO A 10 1.59 9.59 1.60
N GLY A 11 0.57 9.38 2.44
CA GLY A 11 -0.53 8.44 2.20
C GLY A 11 -1.52 8.89 1.12
N VAL A 12 -1.04 9.59 0.09
CA VAL A 12 -1.80 10.08 -1.05
C VAL A 12 -1.48 9.23 -2.29
N PRO A 13 -2.38 9.13 -3.28
CA PRO A 13 -2.11 8.37 -4.50
C PRO A 13 -0.83 8.83 -5.19
N GLY A 14 0.05 7.88 -5.54
CA GLY A 14 1.36 8.20 -6.13
C GLY A 14 2.43 8.69 -5.15
N GLY A 15 2.16 8.74 -3.84
CA GLY A 15 3.10 9.26 -2.83
C GLY A 15 4.45 8.52 -2.80
N ALA A 16 4.45 7.20 -3.00
CA ALA A 16 5.68 6.42 -2.92
C ALA A 16 6.57 6.57 -4.17
N ILE A 17 5.99 6.74 -5.37
CA ILE A 17 6.80 6.97 -6.57
C ILE A 17 7.39 8.39 -6.57
N MET A 18 6.60 9.38 -6.12
CA MET A 18 7.07 10.77 -6.00
C MET A 18 8.21 10.91 -4.97
N ALA A 19 8.18 10.13 -3.89
CA ALA A 19 9.27 10.05 -2.92
C ALA A 19 10.52 9.34 -3.48
N SER A 20 10.38 8.52 -4.53
CA SER A 20 11.44 7.68 -5.07
C SER A 20 12.15 8.26 -6.29
N LEU A 21 11.54 9.21 -7.02
CA LEU A 21 12.10 9.80 -8.26
C LEU A 21 13.54 10.32 -8.12
N GLY A 22 13.84 11.04 -7.03
CA GLY A 22 15.19 11.56 -6.80
C GLY A 22 16.24 10.46 -6.61
N LEU A 23 15.84 9.31 -6.07
CA LEU A 23 16.71 8.13 -5.93
C LEU A 23 16.80 7.33 -7.24
N LEU A 24 15.71 7.23 -8.01
CA LEU A 24 15.71 6.56 -9.30
C LEU A 24 16.67 7.24 -10.29
N SER A 25 16.62 8.58 -10.40
CA SER A 25 17.58 9.32 -11.23
C SER A 25 18.99 9.33 -10.65
N GLY A 26 19.12 9.54 -9.33
CA GLY A 26 20.42 9.79 -8.69
C GLY A 26 21.25 8.55 -8.37
N MET A 27 20.62 7.39 -8.12
CA MET A 27 21.31 6.16 -7.74
C MET A 27 21.25 5.07 -8.80
N LEU A 28 20.17 5.00 -9.59
CA LEU A 28 19.97 3.96 -10.60
C LEU A 28 20.21 4.47 -12.03
N GLY A 29 20.44 5.78 -12.20
CA GLY A 29 20.78 6.38 -13.50
C GLY A 29 19.61 6.39 -14.49
N PHE A 30 18.38 6.40 -14.00
CA PHE A 30 17.19 6.43 -14.86
C PHE A 30 17.15 7.73 -15.66
N SER A 31 16.86 7.61 -16.96
CA SER A 31 16.60 8.77 -17.81
C SER A 31 15.22 9.37 -17.50
N ASP A 32 14.96 10.58 -17.99
CA ASP A 32 13.63 11.21 -17.82
C ASP A 32 12.50 10.36 -18.43
N ALA A 33 12.78 9.63 -19.51
CA ALA A 33 11.84 8.70 -20.13
C ALA A 33 11.54 7.48 -19.22
N ASP A 34 12.55 6.93 -18.56
CA ASP A 34 12.39 5.80 -17.64
C ASP A 34 11.62 6.22 -16.39
N ASN A 35 11.89 7.42 -15.86
CA ASN A 35 11.13 7.99 -14.75
C ASN A 35 9.66 8.24 -15.11
N ALA A 36 9.40 8.78 -16.31
CA ALA A 36 8.03 8.95 -16.80
C ALA A 36 7.29 7.61 -16.92
N MET A 37 7.99 6.56 -17.38
CA MET A 37 7.44 5.21 -17.44
C MET A 37 7.13 4.65 -16.04
N MET A 38 8.02 4.87 -15.06
CA MET A 38 7.80 4.45 -13.68
C MET A 38 6.61 5.16 -13.03
N ILE A 39 6.42 6.45 -13.29
CA ILE A 39 5.24 7.20 -12.84
C ILE A 39 3.97 6.62 -13.48
N ALA A 40 3.98 6.40 -14.79
CA ALA A 40 2.82 5.85 -15.51
C ALA A 40 2.44 4.46 -15.02
N LEU A 41 3.42 3.56 -14.85
CA LEU A 41 3.22 2.24 -14.26
C LEU A 41 2.67 2.35 -12.84
N TYR A 42 3.27 3.20 -12.00
CA TYR A 42 2.83 3.32 -10.62
C TYR A 42 1.39 3.81 -10.52
N ILE A 43 1.01 4.84 -11.30
CA ILE A 43 -0.37 5.34 -11.36
C ILE A 43 -1.34 4.25 -11.80
N ALA A 44 -0.97 3.43 -12.78
CA ALA A 44 -1.81 2.33 -13.24
C ALA A 44 -2.01 1.25 -12.17
N MET A 45 -1.03 1.04 -11.29
CA MET A 45 -1.01 -0.05 -10.31
C MET A 45 -1.45 0.36 -8.89
N ASP A 46 -1.35 1.64 -8.53
CA ASP A 46 -1.47 2.15 -7.15
C ASP A 46 -2.82 1.79 -6.49
N SER A 47 -3.89 1.82 -7.30
CA SER A 47 -5.22 1.45 -6.84
C SER A 47 -5.34 -0.03 -6.48
N PHE A 48 -4.60 -0.92 -7.14
CA PHE A 48 -4.57 -2.35 -6.80
C PHE A 48 -3.84 -2.60 -5.49
N GLY A 49 -2.71 -1.90 -5.24
CA GLY A 49 -1.99 -1.99 -3.98
C GLY A 49 -2.85 -1.53 -2.79
N THR A 50 -3.52 -0.39 -2.93
CA THR A 50 -4.45 0.13 -1.92
C THR A 50 -5.63 -0.82 -1.69
N ALA A 51 -6.23 -1.34 -2.76
CA ALA A 51 -7.35 -2.28 -2.66
C ALA A 51 -6.94 -3.59 -1.99
N CYS A 52 -5.75 -4.13 -2.28
CA CYS A 52 -5.21 -5.32 -1.63
C CYS A 52 -5.04 -5.12 -0.13
N ASN A 53 -4.48 -3.97 0.29
CA ASN A 53 -4.30 -3.67 1.71
C ASN A 53 -5.65 -3.61 2.45
N ILE A 54 -6.62 -2.87 1.92
CA ILE A 54 -7.97 -2.77 2.52
C ILE A 54 -8.65 -4.13 2.57
N THR A 55 -8.58 -4.90 1.49
CA THR A 55 -9.22 -6.22 1.40
C THR A 55 -8.57 -7.23 2.35
N GLY A 56 -7.23 -7.21 2.44
CA GLY A 56 -6.45 -8.05 3.34
C GLY A 56 -6.80 -7.79 4.81
N ASP A 57 -6.84 -6.53 5.22
CA ASP A 57 -7.23 -6.14 6.58
C ASP A 57 -8.67 -6.58 6.90
N GLY A 58 -9.59 -6.43 5.93
CA GLY A 58 -10.96 -6.93 6.05
C GLY A 58 -11.04 -8.45 6.21
N ALA A 59 -10.24 -9.20 5.44
CA ALA A 59 -10.17 -10.65 5.55
C ALA A 59 -9.62 -11.08 6.93
N ILE A 60 -8.57 -10.42 7.41
CA ILE A 60 -7.99 -10.67 8.74
C ILE A 60 -9.02 -10.40 9.84
N ALA A 61 -9.76 -9.29 9.76
CA ALA A 61 -10.80 -8.98 10.73
C ALA A 61 -11.88 -10.08 10.81
N GLN A 62 -12.32 -10.61 9.66
CA GLN A 62 -13.28 -11.72 9.62
C GLN A 62 -12.72 -13.02 10.20
N ILE A 63 -11.43 -13.29 10.01
CA ILE A 63 -10.76 -14.46 10.59
C ILE A 63 -10.66 -14.33 12.11
N VAL A 64 -10.21 -13.17 12.60
CA VAL A 64 -10.10 -12.88 14.03
C VAL A 64 -11.46 -12.99 14.72
N GLU A 65 -12.51 -12.41 14.13
CA GLU A 65 -13.88 -12.51 14.65
C GLU A 65 -14.33 -13.97 14.81
N ARG A 66 -14.01 -14.85 13.86
CA ARG A 66 -14.37 -16.27 13.93
C ARG A 66 -13.60 -17.03 15.01
N ILE A 67 -12.30 -16.75 15.16
CA ILE A 67 -11.45 -17.43 16.13
C ILE A 67 -11.80 -17.00 17.57
N PHE A 68 -12.07 -15.72 17.76
CA PHE A 68 -12.33 -15.14 19.09
C PHE A 68 -13.82 -14.91 19.37
N ARG A 69 -14.71 -15.53 18.57
CA ARG A 69 -16.15 -15.42 18.73
C ARG A 69 -16.55 -15.82 20.15
N ARG A 70 -16.85 -14.82 20.99
CA ARG A 70 -17.40 -15.07 22.33
C ARG A 70 -18.76 -15.74 22.15
N PRO A 71 -19.08 -16.81 22.90
CA PRO A 71 -20.45 -17.31 22.95
C PRO A 71 -21.31 -16.16 23.48
N THR A 72 -22.17 -15.62 22.63
CA THR A 72 -23.22 -14.70 23.04
C THR A 72 -24.10 -15.46 24.01
N THR A 73 -23.92 -15.23 25.31
CA THR A 73 -24.92 -15.59 26.31
C THR A 73 -26.14 -14.75 25.97
N SER A 74 -27.01 -15.33 25.14
CA SER A 74 -28.33 -14.79 24.85
C SER A 74 -29.05 -14.72 26.19
N GLY A 75 -29.07 -13.53 26.78
CA GLY A 75 -29.84 -13.25 27.98
C GLY A 75 -31.31 -13.45 27.67
N THR A 76 -31.81 -14.65 27.96
CA THR A 76 -33.22 -14.89 28.26
C THR A 76 -33.54 -14.21 29.58
N LEU A 77 -34.13 -13.02 29.49
CA LEU A 77 -35.19 -12.59 30.40
C LEU A 77 -36.53 -12.88 29.72
#